data_AF-A0A7W0GPK5-F1
#
_entry.id   AF-A0A7W0GPK5-F1
#
_cell.length_a   1.000
_cell.length_b   1.000
_cell.length_c   1.000
_cell.angle_alpha   90.00
_cell.angle_beta   90.00
_cell.angle_gamma   90.00
#
_symmetry.space_group_name_H-M   'P 1'
#
loop_
_entity.id
_entity.type
_entity.pdbx_description
1 polymer ?
#
loop_
_entity_poly.entity_id
_entity_poly.type
_entity_poly.pdbx_seq_one_letter_code
_entity_poly.pdbx_strand_id
1 'polypeptide(L)'
;MEEELTPLLRGWMNYFRLAEVKGLFEELDGWIRRKLRGVIWRQWKRAITRAKGLMKRGLDEVQAWKSATNGRGPWWNAGAAHMHAAFPKSYFDR
;
A
#
# COMPACT_ATOMS: atom_id res chain seq x y z
N MET A 1 -12.19 -4.95 -9.44
CA MET A 1 -11.41 -5.14 -8.20
C MET A 1 -11.81 -4.16 -7.10
N GLU A 2 -12.23 -2.94 -7.45
CA GLU A 2 -12.69 -1.90 -6.50
C GLU A 2 -14.15 -2.09 -6.06
N GLU A 3 -15.01 -2.65 -6.94
CA GLU A 3 -16.45 -2.83 -6.68
C GLU A 3 -16.78 -3.94 -5.66
N GLU A 4 -15.97 -4.98 -5.53
CA GLU A 4 -16.23 -6.09 -4.58
C GLU A 4 -15.64 -5.83 -3.19
N LEU A 5 -14.52 -5.09 -3.11
CA LEU A 5 -13.81 -4.90 -1.85
C LEU A 5 -14.50 -3.86 -0.96
N THR A 6 -15.07 -2.83 -1.57
CA THR A 6 -15.71 -1.71 -0.85
C THR A 6 -16.91 -2.15 -0.02
N PRO A 7 -17.86 -2.96 -0.53
CA PRO A 7 -18.99 -3.47 0.26
C PRO A 7 -18.56 -4.39 1.39
N LEU A 8 -17.58 -5.27 1.16
CA LEU A 8 -17.05 -6.18 2.17
C LEU A 8 -16.39 -5.42 3.32
N LEU A 9 -15.55 -4.42 3.02
CA LEU A 9 -14.92 -3.58 4.03
C LEU A 9 -15.94 -2.77 4.83
N ARG A 10 -17.00 -2.26 4.18
CA ARG A 10 -18.10 -1.56 4.88
C ARG A 10 -18.89 -2.48 5.81
N GLY A 11 -19.26 -3.67 5.34
CA GLY A 11 -19.97 -4.66 6.17
C GLY A 11 -19.14 -5.08 7.38
N TRP A 12 -17.85 -5.31 7.16
CA TRP A 12 -16.90 -5.66 8.22
C TRP A 12 -16.73 -4.51 9.23
N MET A 13 -16.53 -3.28 8.77
CA MET A 13 -16.47 -2.10 9.66
C MET A 13 -17.76 -1.90 10.46
N ASN A 14 -18.93 -2.07 9.85
CA ASN A 14 -20.21 -1.96 10.55
C ASN A 14 -20.40 -3.01 11.65
N TYR A 15 -19.95 -4.26 11.40
CA TYR A 15 -20.02 -5.33 12.38
C TYR A 15 -19.13 -5.05 13.60
N PHE A 16 -17.90 -4.59 13.38
CA PHE A 16 -16.96 -4.33 14.46
C PHE A 16 -17.10 -2.92 15.07
N ARG A 17 -17.90 -2.01 14.50
CA ARG A 17 -18.06 -0.62 14.95
C ARG A 17 -18.45 -0.48 16.43
N LEU A 18 -19.10 -1.49 17.01
CA LEU A 18 -19.50 -1.54 18.42
C LEU A 18 -18.39 -2.02 19.37
N ALA A 19 -17.31 -2.61 18.84
CA ALA A 19 -16.11 -2.89 19.60
C ALA A 19 -15.30 -1.58 19.72
N GLU A 20 -15.42 -0.87 20.83
CA GLU A 20 -14.78 0.43 21.10
C GLU A 20 -13.25 0.38 21.22
N VAL A 21 -12.54 -0.29 20.30
CA VAL A 21 -11.08 -0.38 20.34
C VAL A 21 -10.50 0.36 19.14
N LYS A 22 -10.45 1.70 19.23
CA LYS A 22 -9.83 2.56 18.20
C LYS A 22 -8.43 2.08 17.79
N GLY A 23 -7.62 1.61 18.74
CA GLY A 23 -6.27 1.09 18.48
C GLY A 23 -6.26 -0.18 17.60
N LEU A 24 -7.20 -1.10 17.79
CA LEU A 24 -7.28 -2.34 16.99
C LEU A 24 -7.63 -2.02 15.53
N PHE A 25 -8.54 -1.06 15.33
CA PHE A 25 -8.90 -0.61 14.00
C PHE A 25 -7.76 0.09 13.28
N GLU A 26 -7.00 0.95 13.97
CA GLU A 26 -5.84 1.63 13.38
C GLU A 26 -4.74 0.64 12.97
N GLU A 27 -4.47 -0.37 13.80
CA GLU A 27 -3.49 -1.41 13.50
C GLU A 27 -3.92 -2.24 12.28
N LEU A 28 -5.19 -2.68 12.27
CA LEU A 28 -5.74 -3.42 11.14
C LEU A 28 -5.74 -2.61 9.85
N ASP A 29 -6.15 -1.35 9.92
CA ASP A 29 -6.15 -0.42 8.79
C ASP A 29 -4.72 -0.18 8.27
N GLY A 30 -3.74 -0.10 9.18
CA GLY A 30 -2.31 -0.14 8.84
C GLY A 30 -1.90 -1.41 8.10
N TRP A 31 -2.35 -2.58 8.57
CA TRP A 31 -2.07 -3.87 7.95
C TRP A 31 -2.70 -4.01 6.55
N ILE A 32 -3.96 -3.58 6.38
CA ILE A 32 -4.67 -3.57 5.10
C ILE A 32 -3.95 -2.70 4.10
N ARG A 33 -3.58 -1.46 4.45
CA ARG A 33 -2.82 -0.57 3.56
C ARG A 33 -1.47 -1.16 3.16
N ARG A 34 -0.78 -1.87 4.06
CA ARG A 34 0.46 -2.58 3.71
C ARG A 34 0.19 -3.71 2.72
N LYS A 35 -0.89 -4.49 2.89
CA LYS A 35 -1.28 -5.51 1.91
C LYS A 35 -1.55 -4.88 0.54
N LEU A 36 -2.29 -3.77 0.49
CA LEU A 36 -2.56 -3.03 -0.75
C LEU A 36 -1.28 -2.54 -1.44
N ARG A 37 -0.35 -1.92 -0.69
CA ARG A 37 0.99 -1.57 -1.22
C ARG A 37 1.73 -2.79 -1.77
N GLY A 38 1.62 -3.93 -1.11
CA GLY A 38 2.18 -5.20 -1.57
C GLY A 38 1.55 -5.73 -2.86
N VAL A 39 0.25 -5.54 -3.06
CA VAL A 39 -0.43 -5.87 -4.33
C VAL A 39 0.08 -4.98 -5.45
N ILE A 40 0.15 -3.66 -5.23
CA ILE A 40 0.69 -2.71 -6.21
C ILE A 40 2.13 -3.08 -6.61
N TRP A 41 2.99 -3.40 -5.64
CA TRP A 41 4.35 -3.84 -5.92
C TRP A 41 4.42 -5.09 -6.80
N ARG A 42 3.51 -6.06 -6.61
CA ARG A 42 3.42 -7.26 -7.44
C ARG A 42 2.86 -6.98 -8.83
N GLN A 43 1.94 -6.04 -8.96
CA GLN A 43 1.44 -5.57 -10.26
C GLN A 43 2.59 -4.96 -11.08
N TRP A 44 3.51 -4.24 -10.44
CA TRP A 44 4.75 -3.78 -11.06
C TRP A 44 5.79 -4.92 -11.14
N LYS A 45 5.57 -5.84 -12.08
CA LYS A 45 6.41 -7.05 -12.24
C LYS A 45 7.87 -6.73 -12.59
N ARG A 46 8.11 -5.76 -13.47
CA ARG A 46 9.45 -5.42 -13.98
C ARG A 46 10.07 -4.26 -13.20
N ALA A 47 11.38 -4.29 -12.98
CA ALA A 47 12.12 -3.22 -12.28
C ALA A 47 11.93 -1.85 -12.95
N ILE A 48 11.95 -1.80 -14.29
CA ILE A 48 11.68 -0.57 -15.06
C ILE A 48 10.28 -0.02 -14.73
N THR A 49 9.26 -0.90 -14.66
CA THR A 49 7.89 -0.49 -14.33
C THR A 49 7.79 0.05 -12.91
N ARG A 50 8.50 -0.56 -11.95
CA ARG A 50 8.58 -0.07 -10.57
C ARG A 50 9.22 1.30 -10.50
N ALA A 51 10.38 1.48 -11.12
CA ALA A 51 11.10 2.76 -11.13
C ALA A 51 10.24 3.86 -11.77
N LYS A 52 9.66 3.61 -12.96
CA LYS A 52 8.75 4.56 -13.62
C LYS A 52 7.51 4.88 -12.79
N GLY A 53 6.92 3.87 -12.15
CA GLY A 53 5.78 4.05 -11.25
C GLY A 53 6.11 4.93 -10.05
N LEU A 54 7.27 4.70 -9.42
CA LEU A 54 7.76 5.49 -8.30
C LEU A 54 8.08 6.94 -8.71
N MET A 55 8.75 7.14 -9.84
CA MET A 55 9.03 8.48 -10.38
C MET A 55 7.75 9.26 -10.69
N LYS A 56 6.74 8.59 -11.28
CA LYS A 56 5.42 9.21 -11.53
C LYS A 56 4.72 9.63 -10.23
N ARG A 57 5.10 9.06 -9.08
CA ARG A 57 4.61 9.43 -7.75
C ARG A 57 5.52 10.42 -7.02
N GLY A 58 6.48 11.03 -7.71
CA GLY A 58 7.30 12.12 -7.19
C GLY A 58 8.59 11.68 -6.48
N LEU A 59 8.98 10.41 -6.59
CA LEU A 59 10.31 9.99 -6.12
C LEU A 59 11.37 10.41 -7.13
N ASP A 60 12.52 10.88 -6.63
CA ASP A 60 13.71 11.11 -7.44
C ASP A 60 14.13 9.84 -8.19
N GLU A 61 14.69 10.01 -9.39
CA GLU A 61 15.05 8.91 -10.28
C GLU A 61 16.04 7.93 -9.63
N VAL A 62 17.08 8.45 -8.97
CA VAL A 62 18.10 7.61 -8.33
C VAL A 62 17.48 6.80 -7.21
N GLN A 63 16.64 7.43 -6.39
CA GLN A 63 15.94 6.76 -5.30
C GLN A 63 14.92 5.73 -5.80
N ALA A 64 14.20 6.03 -6.88
CA ALA A 64 13.24 5.14 -7.50
C ALA A 64 13.91 3.88 -8.04
N TRP A 65 15.04 4.02 -8.74
CA TRP A 65 15.81 2.89 -9.25
C TRP A 65 16.42 2.04 -8.14
N LYS A 66 17.07 2.67 -7.14
CA LYS A 66 17.58 1.96 -5.95
C LYS A 66 16.48 1.15 -5.26
N SER A 67 15.28 1.72 -5.16
CA SER A 67 14.13 1.04 -4.56
C SER A 67 13.64 -0.11 -5.44
N ALA A 68 13.56 0.07 -6.75
CA ALA A 68 13.08 -0.93 -7.69
C ALA A 68 13.98 -2.18 -7.78
N THR A 69 15.29 -2.01 -7.58
CA THR A 69 16.32 -3.05 -7.77
C THR A 69 16.95 -3.57 -6.48
N ASN A 70 16.41 -3.23 -5.30
CA ASN A 70 16.97 -3.59 -3.99
C ASN A 70 16.98 -5.10 -3.63
N GLY A 71 16.48 -5.97 -4.51
CA GLY A 71 16.43 -7.43 -4.29
C GLY A 71 15.47 -7.89 -3.19
N ARG A 72 14.71 -7.00 -2.55
CA ARG A 72 13.80 -7.34 -1.46
C ARG A 72 12.44 -7.82 -2.00
N GLY A 73 11.80 -8.70 -1.24
CA GLY A 73 10.49 -9.25 -1.59
C GLY A 73 9.35 -8.22 -1.50
N PRO A 74 8.16 -8.54 -2.05
CA PRO A 74 7.02 -7.62 -2.08
C PRO A 74 6.55 -7.14 -0.71
N TRP A 75 6.55 -8.02 0.30
CA TRP A 75 6.08 -7.66 1.65
C TRP A 75 7.01 -6.70 2.39
N TRP A 76 8.32 -6.80 2.11
CA TRP A 76 9.30 -5.87 2.65
C TRP A 76 9.12 -4.49 2.01
N ASN A 77 9.04 -4.42 0.67
CA ASN A 77 8.84 -3.16 -0.04
C ASN A 77 7.52 -2.49 0.35
N ALA A 78 6.46 -3.26 0.58
CA ALA A 78 5.16 -2.73 1.00
C ALA A 78 5.18 -1.92 2.30
N GLY A 79 6.16 -2.16 3.19
CA GLY A 79 6.36 -1.40 4.43
C GLY A 79 7.58 -0.47 4.38
N ALA A 80 8.23 -0.32 3.24
CA ALA A 80 9.44 0.49 3.11
C ALA A 80 9.10 1.97 2.83
N ALA A 81 9.98 2.87 3.26
CA ALA A 81 9.77 4.33 3.16
C ALA A 81 9.42 4.81 1.75
N HIS A 82 10.04 4.23 0.71
CA HIS A 82 9.76 4.61 -0.68
C HIS A 82 8.30 4.29 -1.10
N MET A 83 7.72 3.19 -0.61
CA MET A 83 6.31 2.87 -0.88
C MET A 83 5.35 3.70 -0.05
N HIS A 84 5.74 4.11 1.17
CA HIS A 84 4.96 5.06 1.96
C HIS A 84 4.95 6.45 1.34
N ALA A 85 6.08 6.89 0.77
CA ALA A 85 6.17 8.14 0.02
C ALA A 85 5.33 8.09 -1.27
N ALA A 86 5.40 7.00 -2.02
CA ALA A 86 4.66 6.85 -3.29
C ALA A 86 3.15 6.59 -3.11
N PHE A 87 2.77 5.96 -2.00
CA PHE A 87 1.40 5.57 -1.64
C PHE A 87 1.13 5.87 -0.16
N PRO A 88 0.96 7.16 0.19
CA PRO A 88 0.65 7.58 1.55
C PRO A 88 -0.76 7.11 1.96
N LYS A 89 -1.09 7.26 3.24
CA LYS A 89 -2.44 6.92 3.76
C LYS A 89 -3.55 7.58 2.92
N SER A 90 -3.40 8.86 2.62
CA SER A 90 -4.34 9.67 1.82
C SER A 90 -4.60 9.14 0.40
N TYR A 91 -3.74 8.27 -0.13
CA TYR A 91 -3.99 7.60 -1.41
C TYR A 91 -5.10 6.55 -1.31
N PHE A 92 -5.26 5.90 -0.15
CA PHE A 92 -6.22 4.81 0.08
C PHE A 92 -7.51 5.27 0.75
N ASP A 93 -7.53 6.48 1.31
CA ASP A 93 -8.70 7.04 1.99
C ASP A 93 -9.69 7.73 1.00
N ARG A 94 -9.44 7.63 -0.32
CA ARG A 94 -10.27 8.21 -1.38
C ARG A 94 -11.37 7.27 -1.83
#